data_AF-A0AAU9DD09-F1
#
_entry.id   AF-A0AAU9DD09-F1
#
_cell.length_a   1.000
_cell.length_b   1.000
_cell.length_c   1.000
_cell.angle_alpha   90.00
_cell.angle_beta   90.00
_cell.angle_gamma   90.00
#
_symmetry.space_group_name_H-M   'P 1'
#
loop_
_entity.id
_entity.type
_entity.pdbx_description
1 polymer ?
#
loop_
_entity_poly.entity_id
_entity_poly.type
_entity_poly.pdbx_seq_one_letter_code
_entity_poly.pdbx_strand_id
1 'polypeptide(L)'
;MKKSLNNEVIKLTVLLLLFPFLMYVFLSSDPIYSIILWVILLFLPVLITRFIKKRILRPLKTLTEETKRIATGDLSHEMIVENNDEIGNLIKAFDQLRSELAQKSLEQKNFERSREDFVASITHDLKTPLGIDRCCN
;
A
#
# COMPACT_ATOMS: atom_id res chain seq x y z
N MET A 1 -12.57 -4.84 -14.31
CA MET A 1 -11.87 -5.77 -15.25
C MET A 1 -10.85 -6.72 -14.59
N LYS A 2 -9.93 -6.27 -13.71
CA LYS A 2 -8.82 -7.09 -13.16
C LYS A 2 -9.21 -8.37 -12.37
N LYS A 3 -10.41 -8.40 -11.76
CA LYS A 3 -10.92 -9.53 -10.96
C LYS A 3 -11.36 -10.74 -11.80
N SER A 4 -11.76 -10.51 -13.07
CA SER A 4 -12.15 -11.57 -14.00
C SER A 4 -10.92 -12.35 -14.50
N LEU A 5 -9.81 -11.64 -14.73
CA LEU A 5 -8.57 -12.24 -15.24
C LEU A 5 -7.93 -13.20 -14.24
N ASN A 6 -7.90 -12.87 -12.95
CA ASN A 6 -7.36 -13.79 -11.93
C ASN A 6 -8.18 -15.08 -11.83
N ASN A 7 -9.50 -15.01 -11.95
CA ASN A 7 -10.33 -16.23 -11.87
C ASN A 7 -10.16 -17.11 -13.11
N GLU A 8 -10.07 -16.51 -14.31
CA GLU A 8 -9.85 -17.26 -15.54
C GLU A 8 -8.43 -17.85 -15.63
N VAL A 9 -7.40 -17.10 -15.21
CA VAL A 9 -6.03 -17.60 -15.14
C VAL A 9 -5.90 -18.72 -14.11
N ILE A 10 -6.57 -18.61 -12.95
CA ILE A 10 -6.62 -19.70 -11.94
C ILE A 10 -7.36 -20.93 -12.50
N LYS A 11 -8.50 -20.75 -13.19
CA LYS A 11 -9.20 -21.87 -13.84
C LYS A 11 -8.33 -22.54 -14.89
N LEU A 12 -7.63 -21.78 -15.72
CA LEU A 12 -6.74 -22.29 -16.78
C LEU A 12 -5.53 -23.02 -16.21
N THR A 13 -4.87 -22.48 -15.16
CA THR A 13 -3.75 -23.17 -14.51
C THR A 13 -4.19 -24.45 -13.80
N VAL A 14 -5.36 -24.43 -13.16
CA VAL A 14 -5.94 -25.63 -12.53
C VAL A 14 -6.33 -26.67 -13.59
N LEU A 15 -6.96 -26.26 -14.70
CA LEU A 15 -7.35 -27.13 -15.81
C LEU A 15 -6.13 -27.79 -16.49
N LEU A 16 -5.06 -27.02 -16.72
CA LEU A 16 -3.86 -27.48 -17.41
C LEU A 16 -3.03 -28.45 -16.54
N LEU A 17 -3.06 -28.30 -15.22
CA LEU A 17 -2.44 -29.27 -14.28
C LEU A 17 -3.31 -30.52 -14.06
N LEU A 18 -4.64 -30.40 -14.13
CA LEU A 18 -5.58 -31.50 -13.93
C LEU A 18 -5.59 -32.52 -15.08
N PHE A 19 -5.48 -32.06 -16.33
CA PHE A 19 -5.64 -32.89 -17.52
C PHE A 19 -4.59 -34.01 -17.68
N PRO A 20 -3.26 -33.74 -17.66
CA PRO A 20 -2.24 -34.80 -17.74
C PRO A 20 -2.25 -35.72 -16.51
N PHE A 21 -2.72 -35.21 -15.37
CA PHE A 21 -2.86 -35.97 -14.14
C PHE A 21 -4.04 -36.96 -14.18
N LEU A 22 -5.16 -36.56 -14.78
CA LEU A 22 -6.30 -37.46 -15.04
C LEU A 22 -5.87 -38.65 -15.94
N MET A 23 -4.99 -38.37 -16.91
CA MET A 23 -4.39 -39.38 -17.78
C MET A 23 -3.43 -40.32 -17.02
N TYR A 24 -2.66 -39.82 -16.06
CA TYR A 24 -1.78 -40.61 -15.19
C TYR A 24 -2.56 -41.55 -14.27
N VAL A 25 -3.64 -41.07 -13.66
CA VAL A 25 -4.53 -41.90 -12.82
C VAL A 25 -5.14 -43.06 -13.60
N PHE A 26 -5.57 -42.83 -14.85
CA PHE A 26 -6.09 -43.88 -15.75
C PHE A 26 -5.08 -45.00 -16.05
N LEU A 27 -3.78 -44.70 -15.98
CA LEU A 27 -2.68 -45.64 -16.23
C LEU A 27 -2.19 -46.38 -14.98
N SER A 28 -2.66 -46.02 -13.78
CA SER A 28 -2.18 -46.58 -12.50
C SER A 28 -3.17 -47.59 -11.89
N SER A 29 -2.71 -48.80 -11.56
CA SER A 29 -3.55 -49.95 -11.16
C SER A 29 -3.94 -50.01 -9.68
N ASP A 30 -3.41 -49.14 -8.81
CA ASP A 30 -3.64 -49.19 -7.36
C ASP A 30 -4.68 -48.14 -6.88
N PRO A 31 -5.90 -48.55 -6.49
CA PRO A 31 -7.02 -47.64 -6.24
C PRO A 31 -6.90 -46.80 -4.95
N ILE A 32 -6.04 -47.17 -4.00
CA ILE A 32 -5.90 -46.44 -2.73
C ILE A 32 -5.06 -45.17 -2.90
N TYR A 33 -3.96 -45.25 -3.66
CA TYR A 33 -3.09 -44.11 -3.91
C TYR A 33 -3.78 -43.05 -4.75
N SER A 34 -4.59 -43.46 -5.73
CA SER A 34 -5.35 -42.51 -6.56
C SER A 34 -6.35 -41.70 -5.74
N ILE A 35 -7.06 -42.31 -4.78
CA ILE A 35 -8.04 -41.59 -3.92
C ILE A 35 -7.35 -40.52 -3.06
N ILE A 36 -6.23 -40.85 -2.40
CA ILE A 36 -5.48 -39.90 -1.56
C ILE A 36 -4.97 -38.73 -2.41
N LEU A 37 -4.44 -39.04 -3.59
CA LEU A 37 -3.93 -38.08 -4.56
C LEU A 37 -5.05 -37.13 -5.04
N TRP A 38 -6.25 -37.65 -5.29
CA TRP A 38 -7.45 -36.85 -5.64
C TRP A 38 -7.86 -35.88 -4.53
N VAL A 39 -7.88 -36.34 -3.28
CA VAL A 39 -8.20 -35.48 -2.12
C VAL A 39 -7.19 -34.34 -2.02
N ILE A 40 -5.89 -34.63 -2.09
CA ILE A 40 -4.85 -33.61 -2.05
C ILE A 40 -5.03 -32.62 -3.20
N LEU A 41 -5.24 -33.11 -4.42
CA LEU A 41 -5.35 -32.24 -5.60
C LEU A 41 -6.60 -31.34 -5.57
N LEU A 42 -7.69 -31.79 -4.95
CA LEU A 42 -8.91 -31.00 -4.81
C LEU A 42 -8.78 -29.92 -3.72
N PHE A 43 -8.19 -30.27 -2.58
CA PHE A 43 -8.17 -29.39 -1.40
C PHE A 43 -6.94 -28.47 -1.34
N LEU A 44 -5.76 -28.94 -1.75
CA LEU A 44 -4.50 -28.22 -1.60
C LEU A 44 -4.46 -26.90 -2.39
N PRO A 45 -4.88 -26.82 -3.67
CA PRO A 45 -4.85 -25.57 -4.43
C PRO A 45 -5.78 -24.51 -3.84
N VAL A 46 -6.94 -24.94 -3.32
CA VAL A 46 -7.92 -24.06 -2.68
C VAL A 46 -7.35 -23.47 -1.39
N LEU A 47 -6.67 -24.30 -0.58
CA LEU A 47 -6.02 -23.87 0.66
C LEU A 47 -4.90 -22.87 0.38
N ILE A 48 -4.00 -23.20 -0.55
CA ILE A 48 -2.88 -22.34 -0.96
C ILE A 48 -3.39 -21.01 -1.51
N THR A 49 -4.37 -21.04 -2.41
CA THR A 49 -4.95 -19.81 -2.99
C THR A 49 -5.55 -18.90 -1.91
N ARG A 50 -6.26 -19.47 -0.94
CA ARG A 50 -6.79 -18.70 0.20
C ARG A 50 -5.68 -18.11 1.05
N PHE A 51 -4.62 -18.88 1.30
CA PHE A 51 -3.47 -18.43 2.07
C PHE A 51 -2.75 -17.25 1.39
N ILE A 52 -2.40 -17.39 0.11
CA ILE A 52 -1.73 -16.34 -0.69
C ILE A 52 -2.61 -15.09 -0.76
N LYS A 53 -3.93 -15.24 -0.95
CA LYS A 53 -4.85 -14.09 -0.96
C LYS A 53 -4.82 -13.33 0.36
N LYS A 54 -4.82 -14.04 1.49
CA LYS A 54 -4.85 -13.42 2.83
C LYS A 54 -3.51 -12.78 3.19
N ARG A 55 -2.39 -13.46 2.92
CA ARG A 55 -1.05 -12.97 3.32
C ARG A 55 -0.39 -12.01 2.35
N ILE A 56 -0.73 -12.06 1.06
CA ILE A 56 -0.02 -11.29 0.03
C ILE A 56 -0.97 -10.34 -0.71
N LEU A 57 -2.00 -10.87 -1.39
CA LEU A 57 -2.80 -10.02 -2.29
C LEU A 57 -3.64 -8.97 -1.56
N ARG A 58 -4.21 -9.31 -0.40
CA ARG A 58 -4.96 -8.35 0.43
C ARG A 58 -4.08 -7.20 0.92
N PRO A 59 -2.98 -7.44 1.67
CA PRO A 59 -2.12 -6.37 2.13
C PRO A 59 -1.52 -5.54 1.00
N LEU A 60 -1.17 -6.17 -0.14
CA LEU A 60 -0.65 -5.43 -1.30
C LEU A 60 -1.70 -4.48 -1.91
N LYS A 61 -2.97 -4.88 -1.94
CA LYS A 61 -4.07 -4.02 -2.40
C LYS A 61 -4.27 -2.84 -1.46
N THR A 62 -4.25 -3.07 -0.16
CA THR A 62 -4.33 -2.01 0.86
C THR A 62 -3.15 -1.03 0.68
N LEU A 63 -1.91 -1.53 0.59
CA LEU A 63 -0.73 -0.71 0.37
C LEU A 63 -0.84 0.14 -0.90
N THR A 64 -1.38 -0.41 -1.98
CA THR A 64 -1.58 0.32 -3.24
C THR A 64 -2.61 1.46 -3.07
N GLU A 65 -3.66 1.23 -2.29
CA GLU A 65 -4.69 2.24 -2.00
C GLU A 65 -4.13 3.36 -1.13
N GLU A 66 -3.38 3.02 -0.08
CA GLU A 66 -2.74 3.98 0.82
C GLU A 66 -1.67 4.80 0.11
N THR A 67 -0.84 4.18 -0.72
CA THR A 67 0.15 4.91 -1.55
C THR A 67 -0.51 5.90 -2.50
N LYS A 68 -1.70 5.60 -3.02
CA LYS A 68 -2.46 6.56 -3.85
C LYS A 68 -2.97 7.76 -3.04
N ARG A 69 -3.39 7.55 -1.78
CA ARG A 69 -3.78 8.66 -0.87
C ARG A 69 -2.59 9.57 -0.60
N ILE A 70 -1.44 8.97 -0.30
CA ILE A 70 -0.16 9.69 -0.12
C ILE A 70 0.15 10.54 -1.35
N ALA A 71 -0.01 9.99 -2.56
CA ALA A 71 0.22 10.72 -3.80
C ALA A 71 -0.73 11.91 -4.01
N THR A 72 -1.93 11.89 -3.40
CA THR A 72 -2.86 13.04 -3.40
C THR A 72 -2.57 14.08 -2.32
N GLY A 73 -1.54 13.85 -1.48
CA GLY A 73 -1.17 14.73 -0.37
C GLY A 73 -1.90 14.46 0.94
N ASP A 74 -2.76 13.42 0.99
CA ASP A 74 -3.37 12.96 2.24
C ASP A 74 -2.38 12.05 2.98
N LEU A 75 -1.70 12.64 3.96
CA LEU A 75 -0.71 11.98 4.80
C LEU A 75 -1.24 11.67 6.21
N SER A 76 -2.54 11.85 6.44
CA SER A 76 -3.16 11.74 7.77
C SER A 76 -3.39 10.29 8.23
N HIS A 77 -3.41 9.34 7.29
CA HIS A 77 -3.76 7.96 7.57
C HIS A 77 -2.52 7.09 7.83
N GLU A 78 -2.51 6.34 8.92
CA GLU A 78 -1.46 5.35 9.23
C GLU A 78 -1.74 4.02 8.54
N MET A 79 -0.70 3.38 8.01
CA MET A 79 -0.85 2.06 7.39
C MET A 79 -0.84 0.94 8.43
N ILE A 80 -1.93 0.17 8.50
CA ILE A 80 -2.09 -0.96 9.43
C ILE A 80 -1.29 -2.16 8.92
N VAL A 81 -0.43 -2.70 9.79
CA VAL A 81 0.38 -3.89 9.51
C VAL A 81 -0.28 -5.12 10.13
N GLU A 82 -0.85 -5.99 9.30
CA GLU A 82 -1.53 -7.21 9.76
C GLU A 82 -0.60 -8.43 9.90
N ASN A 83 0.56 -8.42 9.21
CA ASN A 83 1.46 -9.57 9.13
C ASN A 83 2.88 -9.21 9.57
N ASN A 84 3.62 -10.17 10.14
CA ASN A 84 5.02 -10.04 10.55
C ASN A 84 5.99 -10.71 9.56
N ASP A 85 5.64 -10.71 8.27
CA ASP A 85 6.45 -11.23 7.17
C ASP A 85 7.09 -10.09 6.36
N GLU A 86 7.75 -10.44 5.25
CA GLU A 86 8.41 -9.50 4.34
C GLU A 86 7.40 -8.46 3.80
N ILE A 87 6.14 -8.85 3.62
CA ILE A 87 5.07 -7.94 3.19
C ILE A 87 4.73 -6.94 4.31
N GLY A 88 4.66 -7.40 5.56
CA GLY A 88 4.51 -6.53 6.71
C GLY A 88 5.65 -5.53 6.87
N ASN A 89 6.89 -5.97 6.68
CA ASN A 89 8.07 -5.09 6.73
C ASN A 89 8.04 -4.04 5.61
N LEU A 90 7.56 -4.41 4.41
CA LEU A 90 7.37 -3.45 3.32
C LEU A 90 6.33 -2.38 3.67
N ILE A 91 5.20 -2.76 4.28
CA ILE A 91 4.17 -1.82 4.72
C ILE A 91 4.74 -0.85 5.75
N LYS A 92 5.52 -1.34 6.73
CA LYS A 92 6.22 -0.50 7.72
C LYS A 92 7.16 0.50 7.07
N ALA A 93 7.96 0.06 6.10
CA ALA A 93 8.89 0.95 5.40
C ALA A 93 8.15 2.05 4.62
N PHE A 94 7.02 1.72 4.00
CA PHE A 94 6.17 2.71 3.34
C PHE A 94 5.50 3.68 4.33
N ASP A 95 5.13 3.21 5.52
CA ASP A 95 4.53 4.08 6.54
C ASP A 95 5.55 5.05 7.13
N GLN A 96 6.79 4.60 7.30
CA GLN A 96 7.88 5.48 7.66
C GLN A 96 8.09 6.57 6.59
N LEU A 97 8.09 6.21 5.31
CA LEU A 97 8.18 7.18 4.21
C LEU A 97 7.02 8.19 4.24
N ARG A 98 5.79 7.74 4.49
CA ARG A 98 4.63 8.63 4.67
C ARG A 98 4.85 9.61 5.83
N SER A 99 5.30 9.10 6.97
CA SER A 99 5.53 9.89 8.19
C SER A 99 6.59 10.97 7.96
N GLU A 100 7.69 10.61 7.31
CA GLU A 100 8.76 11.56 6.95
C GLU A 100 8.25 12.65 5.99
N LEU A 101 7.44 12.29 4.99
CA LEU A 101 6.80 13.26 4.10
C LEU A 101 5.85 14.21 4.87
N ALA A 102 5.09 13.68 5.84
CA ALA A 102 4.17 14.48 6.64
C ALA A 102 4.92 15.51 7.49
N GLN A 103 6.01 15.07 8.13
CA GLN A 103 6.88 15.95 8.90
C GLN A 103 7.51 17.03 8.01
N LYS A 104 8.03 16.66 6.84
CA LYS A 104 8.64 17.63 5.90
C LYS A 104 7.63 18.66 5.39
N SER A 105 6.39 18.25 5.11
CA SER A 105 5.33 19.17 4.71
C SER A 105 4.97 20.17 5.83
N LEU A 106 4.96 19.70 7.09
CA LEU A 106 4.71 20.56 8.24
C LEU A 106 5.85 21.56 8.47
N GLU A 107 7.11 21.10 8.37
CA GLU A 107 8.30 21.96 8.47
C GLU A 107 8.28 23.07 7.41
N GLN A 108 7.95 22.74 6.16
CA GLN A 108 7.83 23.73 5.08
C GLN A 108 6.74 24.77 5.37
N LYS A 109 5.56 24.34 5.83
CA LYS A 109 4.47 25.26 6.17
C LYS A 109 4.84 26.21 7.31
N ASN A 110 5.56 25.71 8.32
CA ASN A 110 6.03 26.53 9.42
C ASN A 110 7.08 27.55 8.95
N PHE A 111 7.99 27.13 8.07
CA PHE A 111 8.99 28.03 7.49
C PHE A 111 8.35 29.16 6.66
N GLU A 112 7.34 28.84 5.85
CA GLU A 112 6.59 29.85 5.09
C GLU A 112 5.90 30.87 6.02
N ARG A 113 5.23 30.39 7.08
CA ARG A 113 4.61 31.27 8.09
C ARG A 113 5.64 32.17 8.78
N SER A 114 6.76 31.61 9.23
CA SER A 114 7.81 32.41 9.88
C SER A 114 8.38 33.48 8.94
N ARG A 115 8.46 33.18 7.63
CA ARG A 115 8.87 34.16 6.62
C ARG A 115 7.82 35.26 6.44
N GLU A 116 6.53 34.92 6.39
CA GLU A 116 5.43 35.89 6.33
C GLU A 116 5.41 36.79 7.59
N ASP A 117 5.53 36.21 8.78
CA ASP A 117 5.58 36.93 10.06
C ASP A 117 6.78 37.89 10.12
N PHE A 118 7.95 37.46 9.63
CA PHE A 118 9.14 38.30 9.56
C PHE A 118 8.95 39.50 8.62
N VAL A 119 8.38 39.28 7.43
CA VAL A 119 8.08 40.37 6.48
C VAL A 119 7.02 41.32 7.04
N ALA A 120 6.00 40.79 7.72
CA ALA A 120 4.96 41.58 8.36
C ALA A 120 5.52 42.45 9.50
N SER A 121 6.41 41.89 10.33
CA SER A 121 7.08 42.60 11.41
C SER A 121 7.96 43.76 10.91
N ILE A 122 8.77 43.53 9.86
CA ILE A 122 9.55 44.60 9.23
C ILE A 122 8.66 45.72 8.67
N THR A 123 7.53 45.35 8.06
CA THR A 123 6.58 46.32 7.47
C THR A 123 5.89 47.14 8.56
N HIS A 124 5.58 46.54 9.71
CA HIS A 124 5.01 47.22 10.86
C HIS A 124 5.96 48.30 11.42
N ASP A 125 7.23 47.98 11.54
CA ASP A 125 8.23 48.91 12.07
C ASP A 125 8.62 50.01 11.06
N LEU A 126 8.57 49.72 9.76
CA LEU A 126 8.80 50.70 8.68
C LEU A 126 7.62 51.67 8.44
N LYS A 127 6.40 51.33 8.83
CA LYS A 127 5.23 52.21 8.63
C LYS A 127 5.16 53.36 9.64
N THR A 128 5.99 53.31 10.69
CA THR A 128 5.88 54.20 11.85
C THR A 128 6.88 55.38 11.91
N PRO A 129 8.02 55.49 11.18
CA PRO A 129 8.91 56.64 11.33
C PRO A 129 8.69 57.77 10.30
N LEU A 130 7.96 57.59 9.18
CA LEU A 130 7.82 58.65 8.16
C LEU A 130 6.84 59.79 8.51
N GLY A 131 6.38 59.87 9.77
CA GLY A 131 5.49 60.94 10.25
C GLY A 131 6.16 62.06 11.04
N ILE A 132 7.45 61.97 11.40
CA ILE A 132 8.06 62.88 12.39
C ILE A 132 8.92 64.00 11.79
N ASP A 133 9.28 63.95 10.50
CA ASP A 133 10.16 64.98 9.91
C ASP A 133 9.45 66.30 9.53
N ARG A 134 8.23 66.56 10.03
CA ARG A 134 7.55 67.85 9.81
C ARG A 134 6.98 68.54 11.05
N CYS A 135 7.52 68.27 12.24
CA CYS A 135 7.32 69.14 13.41
C CYS A 135 8.59 69.92 13.75
N CYS A 136 8.97 70.84 12.85
CA CYS A 136 9.56 72.12 13.24
C CYS A 136 9.42 73.09 12.06
N ASN A 137 8.37 73.91 12.08
CA ASN A 137 8.43 75.31 11.67
C ASN A 137 7.25 76.07 12.29
#